data_AF-A0A0S1X9A1-F1
#
_entry.id   AF-A0A0S1X9A1-F1
#
_cell.length_a   1.000
_cell.length_b   1.000
_cell.length_c   1.000
_cell.angle_alpha   90.00
_cell.angle_beta   90.00
_cell.angle_gamma   90.00
#
_symmetry.space_group_name_H-M   'P 1'
#
loop_
_entity.id
_entity.type
_entity.pdbx_description
1 polymer ?
#
loop_
_entity_poly.entity_id
_entity_poly.type
_entity_poly.pdbx_seq_one_letter_code
_entity_poly.pdbx_strand_id
1 'polypeptide(L)' 'MPNFGSQVHLHYAGALAQIVEEISGSEWEGHEVKCEAKGDSYCEFVIKRKEE' A
#
# COMPACT_ATOMS: atom_id res chain seq x y z
N MET A 1 0.64 4.44 18.00
CA MET A 1 -0.69 4.21 17.41
C MET A 1 -1.48 3.23 18.26
N PRO A 2 -2.82 3.35 18.36
CA PRO A 2 -3.66 2.26 18.84
C PRO A 2 -3.49 1.03 17.94
N ASN A 3 -3.53 -0.17 18.52
CA ASN A 3 -3.51 -1.41 17.75
C ASN A 3 -4.94 -1.77 17.35
N PHE A 4 -5.24 -1.65 16.06
CA PHE A 4 -6.52 -1.96 15.43
C PHE A 4 -6.60 -3.42 14.94
N GLY A 5 -5.50 -4.17 14.98
CA GLY A 5 -5.44 -5.56 14.52
C GLY A 5 -5.45 -5.75 12.99
N SER A 6 -5.55 -4.65 12.23
CA SER A 6 -5.56 -4.66 10.77
C SER A 6 -4.73 -3.52 10.18
N GLN A 7 -4.47 -3.62 8.88
CA GLN A 7 -3.96 -2.53 8.05
C GLN A 7 -5.01 -1.40 7.99
N VAL A 8 -4.59 -0.14 8.02
CA VAL A 8 -5.50 1.01 8.04
C VAL A 8 -5.21 2.03 6.93
N HIS A 9 -4.12 1.86 6.18
CA HIS A 9 -3.67 2.81 5.17
C HIS A 9 -3.99 2.34 3.74
N LEU A 10 -5.15 1.70 3.54
CA LEU A 10 -5.59 1.27 2.21
C LEU A 10 -5.62 2.42 1.20
N HIS A 11 -6.01 3.62 1.64
CA HIS A 11 -6.03 4.82 0.80
C HIS A 11 -4.63 5.25 0.34
N TYR A 12 -3.59 5.11 1.19
CA TYR A 12 -2.21 5.39 0.78
C TYR A 12 -1.68 4.35 -0.20
N ALA A 13 -2.02 3.07 0.00
CA ALA A 13 -1.65 2.01 -0.94
C ALA A 13 -2.22 2.28 -2.34
N GLY A 14 -3.49 2.70 -2.42
CA GLY A 14 -4.13 3.11 -3.68
C GLY A 14 -3.52 4.37 -4.29
N ALA A 15 -3.28 5.42 -3.50
CA ALA A 15 -2.69 6.66 -3.99
C ALA A 15 -1.26 6.45 -4.56
N LEU A 16 -0.44 5.64 -3.88
CA LEU A 16 0.90 5.30 -4.36
C LEU A 16 0.85 4.48 -5.66
N ALA A 17 -0.08 3.53 -5.77
CA ALA A 17 -0.27 2.77 -7.01
C ALA A 17 -0.65 3.70 -8.17
N GLN A 18 -1.62 4.60 -7.97
CA GLN A 18 -2.06 5.55 -8.99
C GLN A 18 -0.91 6.45 -9.48
N ILE A 19 -0.07 6.97 -8.57
CA ILE A 19 1.11 7.76 -8.97
C ILE A 19 2.04 6.96 -9.89
N VAL A 20 2.26 5.68 -9.60
CA VAL A 20 3.09 4.80 -10.43
C VAL A 20 2.41 4.49 -11.76
N GLU A 21 1.09 4.29 -11.79
CA GLU A 21 0.30 4.13 -13.02
C GLU A 21 0.44 5.34 -13.94
N GLU A 22 0.26 6.56 -13.40
CA GLU A 22 0.36 7.80 -14.17
C GLU A 22 1.77 8.03 -14.75
N ILE A 23 2.82 7.65 -14.03
CA ILE A 23 4.21 7.80 -14.48
C ILE A 23 4.61 6.73 -15.50
N SER A 24 4.15 5.49 -15.30
CA SER A 24 4.61 4.33 -16.09
C SER A 24 3.70 4.01 -17.29
N GLY A 25 2.44 4.46 -17.29
CA GLY A 25 1.45 4.14 -18.30
C GLY A 25 0.99 2.68 -18.30
N SER A 26 1.23 1.92 -17.22
CA SER A 26 0.75 0.54 -17.02
C SER A 26 -0.12 0.45 -15.78
N GLU A 27 -0.88 -0.63 -15.61
CA GLU A 27 -1.66 -0.86 -14.38
C GLU A 27 -0.81 -1.41 -13.23
N TRP A 28 -1.05 -0.89 -12.02
CA TRP A 28 -0.35 -1.27 -10.79
C TRP A 28 -1.33 -1.46 -9.64
N GLU A 29 -0.89 -2.21 -8.64
CA GLU A 29 -1.63 -2.45 -7.41
C GLU A 29 -0.72 -2.22 -6.20
N GLY A 30 -1.22 -1.48 -5.22
CA GLY A 30 -0.52 -1.20 -3.98
C GLY A 30 -1.10 -1.99 -2.81
N HIS A 31 -0.23 -2.55 -1.97
CA HIS A 31 -0.60 -3.29 -0.77
C HIS A 31 0.17 -2.78 0.45
N GLU A 32 -0.52 -2.56 1.58
CA GLU A 32 0.13 -2.31 2.88
C GLU A 32 0.47 -3.67 3.53
N VAL A 33 1.75 -4.08 3.50
CA VAL A 33 2.16 -5.40 4.00
C VAL A 33 2.55 -5.41 5.48
N LYS A 34 2.94 -4.25 6.01
CA LYS A 34 3.19 -4.01 7.44
C LYS A 34 2.48 -2.74 7.88
N CYS A 35 2.01 -2.69 9.11
CA CYS A 35 1.30 -1.55 9.64
C CYS A 35 1.55 -1.37 11.15
N GLU A 36 1.94 -0.15 11.55
CA GLU A 36 2.06 0.19 12.98
C GLU A 36 0.73 0.00 13.73
N ALA A 37 -0.40 0.18 13.04
CA ALA A 37 -1.74 -0.06 13.58
C ALA A 37 -2.02 -1.55 13.85
N LYS A 38 -1.21 -2.47 13.35
CA LYS A 38 -1.27 -3.91 13.65
C LYS A 38 -0.21 -4.33 14.68
N GLY A 39 0.72 -3.44 15.00
CA GLY A 39 1.84 -3.70 15.92
C GLY A 39 3.18 -3.95 15.25
N ASP A 40 3.30 -3.73 13.93
CA ASP A 40 4.59 -3.73 13.25
C ASP A 40 5.42 -2.49 13.63
N SER A 41 6.74 -2.54 13.45
CA SER A 41 7.64 -1.42 13.81
C SER A 41 7.57 -0.23 12.83
N TYR A 42 6.99 -0.42 11.66
CA TYR A 42 6.78 0.60 10.63
C TYR A 42 5.70 0.13 9.64
N CYS A 43 5.15 1.08 8.87
CA CYS A 43 4.27 0.76 7.75
C CYS A 43 5.09 0.49 6.48
N GLU A 44 4.79 -0.59 5.76
CA GLU A 44 5.48 -0.98 4.54
C GLU A 44 4.47 -1.16 3.41
N PHE A 45 4.75 -0.53 2.25
CA PHE A 45 3.90 -0.60 1.07
C PHE A 45 4.66 -1.30 -0.06
N VAL A 46 3.99 -2.22 -0.74
CA VAL A 46 4.52 -2.90 -1.93
C VAL A 46 3.62 -2.56 -3.11
N ILE A 47 4.21 -1.91 -4.11
CA ILE A 47 3.55 -1.58 -5.38
C ILE A 47 4.00 -2.58 -6.42
N LYS A 48 3.06 -3.33 -7.00
CA LYS A 48 3.33 -4.38 -7.98
C LYS A 48 2.59 -4.08 -9.27
N ARG A 49 3.21 -4.44 -10.40
CA ARG A 49 2.54 -4.36 -11.69
C ARG A 49 1.44 -5.42 -11.73
N LYS A 50 0.26 -5.07 -12.24
CA LYS A 50 -0.75 -6.08 -12.58
C LYS A 50 -0.29 -6.78 -13.85
N GLU A 51 0.03 -8.06 -13.76
CA GLU A 51 0.21 -8.89 -14.96
C GLU A 51 -1.20 -9.12 -15.55
N GLU A 52 -1.35 -8.79 -16.84
CA GLU A 52 -2.60 -9.00 -17.61
C GLU A 52 -2.98 -10.48 -17.72
#